data_AF-A0AAW9HMM5-F1
#
_entry.id   AF-A0AAW9HMM5-F1
#
_cell.length_a   1.000
_cell.length_b   1.000
_cell.length_c   1.000
_cell.angle_alpha   90.00
_cell.angle_beta   90.00
_cell.angle_gamma   90.00
#
_symmetry.space_group_name_H-M   'P 1'
#
loop_
_entity.id
_entity.type
_entity.pdbx_description
1 polymer ?
#
loop_
_entity_poly.entity_id
_entity_poly.type
_entity_poly.pdbx_seq_one_letter_code
_entity_poly.pdbx_strand_id
1 'polypeptide(L)'
;MRHKFSQLGRMFGVFLAVLTLGLGSMFVSGAAKADFDLNSPQMFFPHSGVKFTGPSGTKYRLGALKAPQGGNPNIPAWCIDLDEEAPGPDKVVQVQNLVEAKNVGQDDGLRLSTAEVAWAIDHYQMSGEANVLAALAYLVHVNLETGSDAATNIALLISDTQSAASFIDEHARNIATLARKSGVHSYESAQGQGEGQMEGTIGNIGLRAADGNWIAGRAVTVTMHGPAIFKETGTSEWAGVTQDSPITLGWKSTGNGHVRVDTAYERTVDELIALTVPGSQTTVQPPVHEDPQIHIAPGNTWRVLFDFQPTGVSQVDTRPVNLDGKISDTLTTSVDKSYGDGKWLDQTPVVYTARAYYVGRNAPATTDTVPQGAELLGEVDTRSHTVVI
;
A
#
# COMPACT_ATOMS: atom_id res chain seq x y z
N MET A 1 -28.98 -9.48 -71.54
CA MET A 1 -30.08 -8.58 -71.97
C MET A 1 -29.84 -7.25 -71.25
N ARG A 2 -29.26 -6.22 -71.90
CA ARG A 2 -29.95 -5.15 -72.65
C ARG A 2 -31.06 -4.50 -71.80
N HIS A 3 -31.12 -3.21 -71.48
CA HIS A 3 -30.49 -2.01 -72.06
C HIS A 3 -30.49 -0.87 -71.03
N LYS A 4 -29.46 -0.01 -71.08
CA LYS A 4 -29.50 1.37 -70.61
C LYS A 4 -30.50 2.17 -71.44
N PHE A 5 -31.19 3.13 -70.84
CA PHE A 5 -31.46 4.41 -71.49
C PHE A 5 -31.26 5.56 -70.50
N SER A 6 -30.67 6.61 -71.03
CA SER A 6 -30.12 7.78 -70.40
C SER A 6 -30.77 9.04 -70.97
N GLN A 7 -30.61 10.13 -70.23
CA GLN A 7 -30.41 11.51 -70.68
C GLN A 7 -31.55 12.54 -70.53
N LEU A 8 -31.13 13.64 -69.88
CA LEU A 8 -31.30 15.06 -70.22
C LEU A 8 -32.73 15.62 -70.32
N GLY A 9 -33.09 16.76 -69.74
CA GLY A 9 -32.34 17.83 -69.07
C GLY A 9 -33.04 19.18 -69.33
N ARG A 10 -32.77 20.16 -68.44
CA ARG A 10 -32.97 21.64 -68.61
C ARG A 10 -34.43 22.14 -68.53
N MET A 11 -34.80 23.31 -68.00
CA MET A 11 -34.11 24.52 -67.51
C MET A 11 -35.16 25.51 -66.95
N PHE A 12 -34.75 26.39 -66.00
CA PHE A 12 -35.30 27.73 -65.64
C PHE A 12 -36.76 27.83 -65.13
N GLY A 13 -37.14 28.63 -64.13
CA GLY A 13 -36.52 29.71 -63.34
C GLY A 13 -37.64 30.67 -62.91
N VAL A 14 -37.55 31.28 -61.71
CA VAL A 14 -37.89 32.69 -61.37
C VAL A 14 -37.88 32.89 -59.84
N PHE A 15 -37.23 33.99 -59.46
CA PHE A 15 -36.92 34.55 -58.14
C PHE A 15 -37.98 35.59 -57.71
N LEU A 16 -38.34 35.67 -56.41
CA LEU A 16 -38.69 36.89 -55.63
C LEU A 16 -38.97 36.42 -54.16
N ALA A 17 -38.19 36.66 -53.10
CA ALA A 17 -37.63 37.87 -52.46
C ALA A 17 -38.63 38.68 -51.59
N VAL A 18 -38.63 38.45 -50.26
CA VAL A 18 -38.74 39.39 -49.11
C VAL A 18 -38.27 38.56 -47.88
N LEU A 19 -37.13 38.74 -47.19
CA LEU A 19 -36.46 39.87 -46.55
C LEU A 19 -37.26 40.55 -45.42
N THR A 20 -37.18 39.99 -44.21
CA THR A 20 -37.13 40.77 -42.97
C THR A 20 -36.01 40.23 -42.08
N LEU A 21 -34.84 40.88 -42.22
CA LEU A 21 -33.72 40.88 -41.29
C LEU A 21 -34.09 41.63 -40.01
N GLY A 22 -33.55 41.17 -38.87
CA GLY A 22 -32.92 42.10 -37.93
C GLY A 22 -33.69 42.43 -36.65
N LEU A 23 -33.67 41.51 -35.69
CA LEU A 23 -33.50 41.76 -34.25
C LEU A 23 -32.63 40.57 -33.78
N GLY A 24 -31.36 40.71 -33.42
CA GLY A 24 -30.86 41.69 -32.47
C GLY A 24 -30.91 41.08 -31.08
N SER A 25 -29.91 40.24 -30.77
CA SER A 25 -29.30 40.06 -29.45
C SER A 25 -30.22 40.15 -28.22
N MET A 26 -30.48 39.00 -27.59
CA MET A 26 -30.31 38.78 -26.15
C MET A 26 -30.65 37.32 -25.82
N PHE A 27 -29.75 36.40 -26.18
CA PHE A 27 -29.60 35.21 -25.35
C PHE A 27 -28.66 35.63 -24.22
N VAL A 28 -29.24 36.19 -23.16
CA VAL A 28 -28.63 36.05 -21.84
C VAL A 28 -28.65 34.55 -21.61
N SER A 29 -27.49 33.90 -21.75
CA SER A 29 -27.26 32.59 -21.16
C SER A 29 -27.29 32.79 -19.65
N GLY A 30 -28.49 32.94 -19.10
CA GLY A 30 -28.71 32.68 -17.70
C GLY A 30 -28.46 31.18 -17.57
N ALA A 31 -27.28 30.84 -17.04
CA ALA A 31 -27.08 29.53 -16.44
C ALA A 31 -28.29 29.31 -15.52
N ALA A 32 -29.11 28.31 -15.83
CA ALA A 32 -30.14 27.86 -14.93
C ALA A 32 -29.40 27.19 -13.77
N LYS A 33 -28.92 28.00 -12.82
CA LYS A 33 -28.57 27.52 -11.49
C LYS A 33 -29.87 27.02 -10.89
N ALA A 34 -29.99 25.72 -10.67
CA ALA A 34 -31.18 25.12 -10.06
C ALA A 34 -31.56 25.92 -8.79
N ASP A 35 -32.81 26.37 -8.72
CA ASP A 35 -33.35 27.08 -7.55
C ASP A 35 -33.59 26.03 -6.45
N PHE A 36 -32.50 25.59 -5.84
CA PHE A 36 -32.50 24.56 -4.82
C PHE A 36 -33.33 25.01 -3.62
N ASP A 37 -34.28 24.20 -3.17
CA ASP A 37 -34.87 24.40 -1.83
C ASP A 37 -33.80 24.05 -0.79
N LEU A 38 -32.96 25.04 -0.49
CA LEU A 38 -31.96 25.02 0.57
C LEU A 38 -32.60 24.67 1.91
N ASN A 39 -33.92 24.62 2.05
CA ASN A 39 -34.60 24.34 3.30
C ASN A 39 -35.13 22.92 3.42
N SER A 40 -35.10 22.07 2.38
CA SER A 40 -35.64 20.71 2.49
C SER A 40 -34.88 19.92 3.58
N PRO A 41 -35.52 19.57 4.70
CA PRO A 41 -34.90 18.78 5.77
C PRO A 41 -34.89 17.29 5.41
N GLN A 42 -35.56 16.90 4.32
CA GLN A 42 -35.65 15.51 3.91
C GLN A 42 -34.40 15.03 3.15
N MET A 43 -33.64 15.93 2.52
CA MET A 43 -32.46 15.60 1.72
C MET A 43 -31.15 15.50 2.52
N PHE A 44 -31.01 16.22 3.63
CA PHE A 44 -29.75 16.28 4.38
C PHE A 44 -29.67 15.21 5.46
N PHE A 45 -28.47 14.68 5.68
CA PHE A 45 -28.18 13.81 6.82
C PHE A 45 -28.44 14.57 8.14
N PRO A 46 -28.80 13.91 9.26
CA PRO A 46 -29.02 14.58 10.52
C PRO A 46 -27.87 15.51 10.91
N HIS A 47 -28.20 16.68 11.47
CA HIS A 47 -27.24 17.70 11.90
C HIS A 47 -26.34 18.29 10.78
N SER A 48 -26.72 18.12 9.52
CA SER A 48 -25.97 18.58 8.34
C SER A 48 -26.60 19.79 7.64
N GLY A 49 -25.79 20.51 6.86
CA GLY A 49 -26.24 21.53 5.90
C GLY A 49 -26.14 22.95 6.43
N VAL A 50 -24.91 23.46 6.55
CA VAL A 50 -24.60 24.85 6.90
C VAL A 50 -24.85 25.75 5.69
N LYS A 51 -25.58 26.85 5.89
CA LYS A 51 -25.93 27.80 4.84
C LYS A 51 -25.12 29.08 4.95
N PHE A 52 -24.68 29.61 3.83
CA PHE A 52 -24.09 30.95 3.74
C PHE A 52 -24.31 31.55 2.36
N THR A 53 -24.08 32.86 2.24
CA THR A 53 -24.10 33.57 0.95
C THR A 53 -22.72 34.18 0.75
N GLY A 54 -22.06 33.80 -0.34
CA GLY A 54 -20.75 34.31 -0.70
C GLY A 54 -20.82 35.76 -1.19
N PRO A 55 -19.69 36.49 -1.21
CA PRO A 55 -19.60 37.81 -1.84
C PRO A 55 -20.01 37.83 -3.32
N SER A 56 -19.91 36.70 -4.02
CA SER A 56 -20.43 36.55 -5.39
C SER A 56 -21.96 36.65 -5.50
N GLY A 57 -22.67 36.59 -4.37
CA GLY A 57 -24.12 36.46 -4.30
C GLY A 57 -24.61 35.01 -4.40
N THR A 58 -23.71 34.04 -4.62
CA THR A 58 -24.06 32.62 -4.65
C THR A 58 -24.45 32.15 -3.24
N LYS A 59 -25.56 31.42 -3.16
CA LYS A 59 -26.05 30.81 -1.91
C LYS A 59 -25.59 29.36 -1.86
N TYR A 60 -24.94 28.98 -0.77
CA TYR A 60 -24.46 27.62 -0.56
C TYR A 60 -25.20 26.97 0.59
N ARG A 61 -25.35 25.64 0.50
CA ARG A 61 -25.63 24.77 1.65
C ARG A 61 -24.69 23.58 1.61
N LEU A 62 -23.63 23.63 2.40
CA LEU A 62 -22.62 22.58 2.45
C LEU A 62 -22.96 21.58 3.54
N GLY A 63 -22.97 20.30 3.19
CA GLY A 63 -23.12 19.22 4.15
C GLY A 63 -23.38 17.86 3.50
N ALA A 64 -23.30 16.83 4.32
CA ALA A 64 -23.74 15.47 4.04
C ALA A 64 -25.22 15.38 3.62
N LEU A 65 -25.48 14.59 2.57
CA LEU A 65 -26.80 14.23 2.07
C LEU A 65 -27.21 12.86 2.64
N LYS A 66 -28.52 12.59 2.68
CA LYS A 66 -28.99 11.22 2.85
C LYS A 66 -28.65 10.41 1.61
N ALA A 67 -28.27 9.15 1.80
CA ALA A 67 -27.98 8.26 0.69
C ALA A 67 -29.23 8.04 -0.18
N PRO A 68 -29.10 8.12 -1.51
CA PRO A 68 -30.16 7.71 -2.43
C PRO A 68 -30.33 6.18 -2.41
N GLN A 69 -31.43 5.66 -2.97
CA GLN A 69 -31.70 4.22 -3.02
C GLN A 69 -30.64 3.51 -3.87
N GLY A 70 -29.98 2.51 -3.27
CA GLY A 70 -28.86 1.79 -3.88
C GLY A 70 -27.49 2.18 -3.29
N GLY A 71 -27.42 3.31 -2.58
CA GLY A 71 -26.32 3.60 -1.64
C GLY A 71 -26.54 2.92 -0.28
N ASN A 72 -25.53 3.00 0.59
CA ASN A 72 -25.66 2.54 1.98
C ASN A 72 -26.48 3.55 2.79
N PRO A 73 -27.66 3.19 3.32
CA PRO A 73 -28.54 4.12 4.03
C PRO A 73 -28.02 4.51 5.43
N ASN A 74 -27.04 3.78 5.97
CA ASN A 74 -26.51 4.00 7.32
C ASN A 74 -25.43 5.07 7.38
N ILE A 75 -24.91 5.51 6.23
CA ILE A 75 -23.88 6.54 6.12
C ILE A 75 -24.36 7.63 5.15
N PRO A 76 -23.87 8.87 5.28
CA PRO A 76 -24.24 9.93 4.35
C PRO A 76 -23.69 9.70 2.94
N ALA A 77 -24.24 10.44 1.97
CA ALA A 77 -23.68 10.58 0.64
C ALA A 77 -23.16 12.01 0.42
N TRP A 78 -22.16 12.17 -0.42
CA TRP A 78 -21.45 13.43 -0.63
C TRP A 78 -21.56 13.89 -2.06
N CYS A 79 -22.03 15.12 -2.27
CA CYS A 79 -22.20 15.70 -3.59
C CYS A 79 -20.84 15.98 -4.27
N ILE A 80 -20.75 15.72 -5.58
CA ILE A 80 -19.57 16.04 -6.41
C ILE A 80 -19.92 16.86 -7.68
N ASP A 81 -21.07 17.53 -7.69
CA ASP A 81 -21.54 18.36 -8.80
C ASP A 81 -22.37 19.54 -8.27
N LEU A 82 -21.77 20.73 -8.23
CA LEU A 82 -22.37 21.97 -7.70
C LEU A 82 -23.51 22.52 -8.57
N ASP A 83 -23.57 22.15 -9.85
CA ASP A 83 -24.51 22.74 -10.81
C ASP A 83 -25.78 21.90 -10.95
N GLU A 84 -25.77 20.65 -10.51
CA GLU A 84 -26.89 19.72 -10.60
C GLU A 84 -27.67 19.58 -9.26
N GLU A 85 -28.92 19.14 -9.34
CA GLU A 85 -29.75 18.91 -8.15
C GLU A 85 -29.42 17.58 -7.47
N ALA A 86 -29.19 17.62 -6.15
CA ALA A 86 -29.00 16.43 -5.32
C ALA A 86 -30.11 15.39 -5.52
N PRO A 87 -29.76 14.11 -5.76
CA PRO A 87 -30.77 13.07 -5.84
C PRO A 87 -31.43 12.93 -4.45
N GLY A 88 -32.76 13.01 -4.42
CA GLY A 88 -33.52 12.71 -3.22
C GLY A 88 -33.33 11.25 -2.77
N PRO A 89 -33.61 10.94 -1.48
CA PRO A 89 -33.49 9.58 -0.95
C PRO A 89 -34.48 8.58 -1.60
N ASP A 90 -35.41 9.06 -2.42
CA ASP A 90 -36.36 8.28 -3.22
C ASP A 90 -35.81 7.84 -4.59
N LYS A 91 -34.65 8.37 -5.02
CA LYS A 91 -34.08 8.08 -6.34
C LYS A 91 -33.21 6.84 -6.33
N VAL A 92 -33.33 6.00 -7.36
CA VAL A 92 -32.51 4.79 -7.56
C VAL A 92 -31.24 5.14 -8.34
N VAL A 93 -30.09 4.73 -7.82
CA VAL A 93 -28.77 5.04 -8.41
C VAL A 93 -28.15 3.87 -9.15
N GLN A 94 -27.25 4.19 -10.08
CA GLN A 94 -26.26 3.26 -10.60
C GLN A 94 -24.98 3.42 -9.78
N VAL A 95 -24.49 2.31 -9.22
CA VAL A 95 -23.21 2.29 -8.48
C VAL A 95 -22.08 2.08 -9.49
N GLN A 96 -21.15 3.03 -9.54
CA GLN A 96 -19.93 2.94 -10.32
C GLN A 96 -18.72 2.99 -9.39
N ASN A 97 -17.76 2.11 -9.64
CA ASN A 97 -16.57 2.02 -8.82
C ASN A 97 -15.52 2.96 -9.41
N LEU A 98 -15.01 3.88 -8.59
CA LEU A 98 -13.90 4.82 -8.84
C LEU A 98 -14.33 6.24 -9.21
N VAL A 99 -14.31 7.11 -8.20
CA VAL A 99 -14.17 8.56 -8.39
C VAL A 99 -12.74 8.94 -8.08
N GLU A 100 -12.07 9.56 -9.04
CA GLU A 100 -10.71 10.07 -8.86
C GLU A 100 -10.74 11.57 -8.54
N ALA A 101 -9.93 11.96 -7.55
CA ALA A 101 -9.67 13.38 -7.30
C ALA A 101 -9.00 14.02 -8.52
N LYS A 102 -9.45 15.22 -8.87
CA LYS A 102 -8.93 15.98 -10.01
C LYS A 102 -8.14 17.17 -9.53
N ASN A 103 -7.03 17.46 -10.22
CA ASN A 103 -6.33 18.72 -10.05
C ASN A 103 -6.72 19.67 -11.20
N VAL A 104 -7.47 20.70 -10.87
CA VAL A 104 -7.89 21.76 -11.80
C VAL A 104 -7.29 23.12 -11.41
N GLY A 105 -6.24 23.11 -10.57
CA GLY A 105 -5.55 24.32 -10.09
C GLY A 105 -6.09 24.88 -8.78
N GLN A 106 -6.75 24.05 -7.97
CA GLN A 106 -7.24 24.43 -6.64
C GLN A 106 -6.11 24.66 -5.62
N ASP A 107 -6.44 25.35 -4.53
CA ASP A 107 -5.54 25.69 -3.41
C ASP A 107 -4.81 24.45 -2.85
N ASP A 108 -3.48 24.52 -2.77
CA ASP A 108 -2.62 23.42 -2.29
C ASP A 108 -2.92 22.99 -0.84
N GLY A 109 -3.40 23.91 0.01
CA GLY A 109 -3.80 23.61 1.38
C GLY A 109 -5.05 22.73 1.47
N LEU A 110 -5.89 22.71 0.43
CA LEU A 110 -7.12 21.92 0.34
C LEU A 110 -7.02 20.72 -0.61
N ARG A 111 -5.97 20.68 -1.44
CA ARG A 111 -5.74 19.64 -2.44
C ARG A 111 -5.40 18.29 -1.81
N LEU A 112 -6.16 17.27 -2.16
CA LEU A 112 -6.06 15.90 -1.66
C LEU A 112 -6.11 14.89 -2.82
N SER A 113 -5.45 13.75 -2.65
CA SER A 113 -5.63 12.55 -3.48
C SER A 113 -6.94 11.84 -3.13
N THR A 114 -7.37 10.91 -3.99
CA THR A 114 -8.57 10.09 -3.74
C THR A 114 -8.52 9.37 -2.39
N ALA A 115 -7.39 8.74 -2.06
CA ALA A 115 -7.22 8.01 -0.80
C ALA A 115 -7.33 8.93 0.44
N GLU A 116 -6.83 10.16 0.33
CA GLU A 116 -6.92 11.14 1.41
C GLU A 116 -8.35 11.69 1.57
N VAL A 117 -9.07 11.92 0.46
CA VAL A 117 -10.51 12.29 0.51
C VAL A 117 -11.34 11.14 1.08
N ALA A 118 -11.07 9.90 0.65
CA ALA A 118 -11.76 8.70 1.11
C ALA A 118 -11.56 8.50 2.63
N TRP A 119 -10.33 8.64 3.11
CA TRP A 119 -10.02 8.63 4.54
C TRP A 119 -10.73 9.75 5.30
N ALA A 120 -10.75 10.97 4.76
CA ALA A 120 -11.41 12.09 5.42
C ALA A 120 -12.92 11.86 5.54
N ILE A 121 -13.55 11.31 4.51
CA ILE A 121 -14.95 10.91 4.54
C ILE A 121 -15.16 9.84 5.61
N ASP A 122 -14.40 8.74 5.53
CA ASP A 122 -14.55 7.62 6.47
C ASP A 122 -14.44 8.07 7.94
N HIS A 123 -13.44 8.91 8.23
CA HIS A 123 -13.14 9.37 9.59
C HIS A 123 -14.18 10.37 10.15
N TYR A 124 -14.70 11.28 9.32
CA TYR A 124 -15.51 12.41 9.80
C TYR A 124 -17.00 12.34 9.43
N GLN A 125 -17.42 11.45 8.53
CA GLN A 125 -18.78 11.45 7.98
C GLN A 125 -19.89 11.23 9.02
N MET A 126 -19.57 10.61 10.14
CA MET A 126 -20.51 10.35 11.23
C MET A 126 -20.47 11.42 12.34
N SER A 127 -19.76 12.52 12.13
CA SER A 127 -19.71 13.62 13.09
C SER A 127 -21.10 14.18 13.38
N GLY A 128 -21.39 14.46 14.66
CA GLY A 128 -22.61 15.16 15.08
C GLY A 128 -22.54 16.68 14.88
N GLU A 129 -21.42 17.21 14.39
CA GLU A 129 -21.18 18.64 14.26
C GLU A 129 -21.36 19.13 12.82
N ALA A 130 -22.33 20.04 12.61
CA ALA A 130 -22.65 20.60 11.30
C ALA A 130 -21.45 21.24 10.59
N ASN A 131 -20.55 21.87 11.36
CA ASN A 131 -19.35 22.52 10.82
C ASN A 131 -18.35 21.52 10.24
N VAL A 132 -18.17 20.36 10.91
CA VAL A 132 -17.31 19.27 10.43
C VAL A 132 -17.87 18.72 9.12
N LEU A 133 -19.18 18.45 9.06
CA LEU A 133 -19.83 17.93 7.85
C LEU A 133 -19.82 18.96 6.71
N ALA A 134 -19.94 20.25 6.99
CA ALA A 134 -19.83 21.30 5.98
C ALA A 134 -18.40 21.43 5.43
N ALA A 135 -17.38 21.34 6.29
CA ALA A 135 -15.98 21.34 5.89
C ALA A 135 -15.62 20.10 5.05
N LEU A 136 -16.17 18.94 5.40
CA LEU A 136 -16.01 17.73 4.61
C LEU A 136 -16.69 17.86 3.24
N ALA A 137 -17.93 18.38 3.17
CA ALA A 137 -18.59 18.64 1.89
C ALA A 137 -17.83 19.66 1.01
N TYR A 138 -17.28 20.71 1.64
CA TYR A 138 -16.40 21.65 0.96
C TYR A 138 -15.17 20.95 0.35
N LEU A 139 -14.47 20.11 1.11
CA LEU A 139 -13.31 19.35 0.61
C LEU A 139 -13.67 18.39 -0.52
N VAL A 140 -14.84 17.74 -0.42
CA VAL A 140 -15.33 16.84 -1.48
C VAL A 140 -15.49 17.62 -2.78
N HIS A 141 -16.16 18.78 -2.76
CA HIS A 141 -16.28 19.62 -3.94
C HIS A 141 -14.92 20.09 -4.46
N VAL A 142 -14.04 20.60 -3.59
CA VAL A 142 -12.71 21.09 -4.01
C VAL A 142 -11.89 20.02 -4.73
N ASN A 143 -12.07 18.73 -4.42
CA ASN A 143 -11.24 17.65 -4.96
C ASN A 143 -11.94 16.75 -5.97
N LEU A 144 -13.26 16.61 -5.92
CA LEU A 144 -14.01 15.63 -6.73
C LEU A 144 -15.00 16.27 -7.71
N GLU A 145 -15.08 17.61 -7.78
CA GLU A 145 -16.05 18.30 -8.65
C GLU A 145 -16.05 17.77 -10.09
N THR A 146 -17.27 17.60 -10.62
CA THR A 146 -17.52 17.14 -11.99
C THR A 146 -18.26 18.23 -12.78
N GLY A 147 -18.46 18.00 -14.08
CA GLY A 147 -19.04 19.01 -14.98
C GLY A 147 -18.01 19.84 -15.75
N SER A 148 -18.48 20.56 -16.77
CA SER A 148 -17.63 21.38 -17.67
C SER A 148 -17.01 22.59 -16.99
N ASP A 149 -17.66 23.10 -15.94
CA ASP A 149 -17.30 24.35 -15.26
C ASP A 149 -16.63 24.13 -13.89
N ALA A 150 -16.23 22.88 -13.59
CA ALA A 150 -15.66 22.46 -12.31
C ALA A 150 -14.53 23.39 -11.79
N ALA A 151 -13.59 23.80 -12.66
CA ALA A 151 -12.50 24.70 -12.27
C ALA A 151 -13.01 26.08 -11.79
N THR A 152 -14.00 26.65 -12.51
CA THR A 152 -14.63 27.92 -12.16
C THR A 152 -15.44 27.80 -10.88
N ASN A 153 -16.20 26.71 -10.75
CA ASN A 153 -17.05 26.45 -9.58
C ASN A 153 -16.21 26.26 -8.31
N ILE A 154 -15.12 25.50 -8.39
CA ILE A 154 -14.18 25.32 -7.28
C ILE A 154 -13.55 26.66 -6.88
N ALA A 155 -13.03 27.45 -7.85
CA ALA A 155 -12.41 28.73 -7.55
C ALA A 155 -13.40 29.71 -6.87
N LEU A 156 -14.65 29.75 -7.34
CA LEU A 156 -15.70 30.56 -6.75
C LEU A 156 -16.06 30.08 -5.34
N LEU A 157 -16.26 28.78 -5.17
CA LEU A 157 -16.57 28.17 -3.87
C LEU A 157 -15.48 28.45 -2.84
N ILE A 158 -14.21 28.34 -3.21
CA ILE A 158 -13.07 28.65 -2.32
C ILE A 158 -13.13 30.13 -1.90
N SER A 159 -13.21 31.05 -2.87
CA SER A 159 -13.25 32.50 -2.59
C SER A 159 -14.42 32.89 -1.69
N ASP A 160 -15.61 32.34 -1.97
CA ASP A 160 -16.81 32.64 -1.22
C ASP A 160 -16.78 32.06 0.19
N THR A 161 -16.27 30.83 0.35
CA THR A 161 -16.14 30.17 1.66
C THR A 161 -15.12 30.90 2.53
N GLN A 162 -13.95 31.26 1.99
CA GLN A 162 -12.94 32.02 2.73
C GLN A 162 -13.46 33.36 3.26
N SER A 163 -14.30 34.04 2.49
CA SER A 163 -14.79 35.38 2.82
C SER A 163 -16.01 35.38 3.74
N ALA A 164 -16.98 34.50 3.48
CA ALA A 164 -18.28 34.52 4.16
C ALA A 164 -18.45 33.40 5.20
N ALA A 165 -17.59 32.38 5.18
CA ALA A 165 -17.67 31.22 6.06
C ALA A 165 -16.28 30.67 6.41
N SER A 166 -15.36 31.55 6.84
CA SER A 166 -13.94 31.20 7.07
C SER A 166 -13.75 29.99 8.01
N PHE A 167 -14.65 29.79 8.98
CA PHE A 167 -14.61 28.64 9.87
C PHE A 167 -14.74 27.28 9.14
N ILE A 168 -15.45 27.23 8.01
CA ILE A 168 -15.55 26.03 7.16
C ILE A 168 -14.21 25.79 6.47
N ASP A 169 -13.61 26.84 5.91
CA ASP A 169 -12.31 26.76 5.22
C ASP A 169 -11.17 26.37 6.17
N GLU A 170 -11.10 27.00 7.35
CA GLU A 170 -10.13 26.66 8.40
C GLU A 170 -10.25 25.20 8.84
N HIS A 171 -11.48 24.72 9.06
CA HIS A 171 -11.71 23.35 9.47
C HIS A 171 -11.38 22.35 8.35
N ALA A 172 -11.71 22.67 7.10
CA ALA A 172 -11.34 21.88 5.94
C ALA A 172 -9.82 21.76 5.76
N ARG A 173 -9.06 22.84 5.96
CA ARG A 173 -7.58 22.79 5.91
C ARG A 173 -6.99 21.92 7.01
N ASN A 174 -7.60 21.91 8.20
CA ASN A 174 -7.20 21.03 9.29
C ASN A 174 -7.48 19.56 8.94
N ILE A 175 -8.68 19.26 8.42
CA ILE A 175 -9.02 17.91 7.92
C ILE A 175 -8.05 17.49 6.82
N ALA A 176 -7.76 18.35 5.84
CA ALA A 176 -6.83 18.07 4.75
C ALA A 176 -5.41 17.78 5.27
N THR A 177 -4.95 18.51 6.29
CA THR A 177 -3.64 18.27 6.92
C THR A 177 -3.58 16.90 7.60
N LEU A 178 -4.65 16.50 8.28
CA LEU A 178 -4.74 15.18 8.90
C LEU A 178 -4.86 14.07 7.85
N ALA A 179 -5.67 14.29 6.81
CA ALA A 179 -5.85 13.36 5.71
C ALA A 179 -4.53 13.03 5.02
N ARG A 180 -3.68 14.03 4.73
CA ARG A 180 -2.34 13.79 4.17
C ARG A 180 -1.43 12.94 5.06
N LYS A 181 -1.64 12.96 6.38
CA LYS A 181 -0.86 12.15 7.34
C LYS A 181 -1.45 10.76 7.57
N SER A 182 -2.61 10.45 7.01
CA SER A 182 -3.38 9.25 7.39
C SER A 182 -3.99 8.48 6.23
N GLY A 183 -4.16 9.12 5.07
CA GLY A 183 -4.53 8.47 3.81
C GLY A 183 -3.38 7.58 3.35
N VAL A 184 -3.63 6.27 3.34
CA VAL A 184 -2.63 5.28 2.94
C VAL A 184 -2.42 5.36 1.43
N HIS A 185 -1.18 5.57 1.01
CA HIS A 185 -0.77 5.54 -0.39
C HIS A 185 -0.10 4.21 -0.75
N SER A 186 0.75 3.67 0.14
CA SER A 186 1.37 2.36 -0.03
C SER A 186 1.38 1.55 1.25
N TYR A 187 1.20 0.24 1.07
CA TYR A 187 1.40 -0.79 2.08
C TYR A 187 2.77 -1.41 1.82
N GLU A 188 3.73 -1.21 2.74
CA GLU A 188 5.10 -1.64 2.49
C GLU A 188 5.26 -3.16 2.69
N SER A 189 5.92 -3.79 1.73
CA SER A 189 6.28 -5.20 1.82
C SER A 189 7.50 -5.38 2.72
N ALA A 190 7.34 -6.18 3.78
CA ALA A 190 8.44 -6.57 4.65
C ALA A 190 9.56 -7.27 3.87
N GLN A 191 10.81 -6.95 4.20
CA GLN A 191 12.00 -7.51 3.55
C GLN A 191 12.88 -8.23 4.58
N GLY A 192 12.92 -9.56 4.47
CA GLY A 192 13.86 -10.40 5.20
C GLY A 192 15.28 -10.27 4.65
N GLN A 193 16.24 -10.17 5.57
CA GLN A 193 17.68 -10.13 5.32
C GLN A 193 18.37 -11.27 6.06
N GLY A 194 19.56 -11.66 5.60
CA GLY A 194 20.32 -12.80 6.14
C GLY A 194 20.21 -14.05 5.27
N GLU A 195 20.28 -13.87 3.95
CA GLU A 195 20.35 -14.97 2.98
C GLU A 195 21.50 -15.94 3.35
N GLY A 196 21.15 -17.21 3.55
CA GLY A 196 22.08 -18.25 3.95
C GLY A 196 22.62 -18.11 5.37
N GLN A 197 21.97 -17.35 6.25
CA GLN A 197 22.37 -17.17 7.64
C GLN A 197 21.43 -17.93 8.60
N MET A 198 21.84 -18.04 9.87
CA MET A 198 21.00 -18.59 10.95
C MET A 198 20.13 -17.54 11.63
N GLU A 199 20.50 -16.26 11.49
CA GLU A 199 19.78 -15.14 12.07
C GLU A 199 19.85 -13.92 11.15
N GLY A 200 18.91 -13.00 11.32
CA GLY A 200 18.89 -11.75 10.57
C GLY A 200 17.78 -10.82 11.04
N THR A 201 17.36 -9.93 10.15
CA THR A 201 16.30 -8.95 10.40
C THR A 201 15.28 -8.94 9.28
N ILE A 202 14.05 -8.57 9.61
CA ILE A 202 12.97 -8.23 8.68
C ILE A 202 12.68 -6.73 8.87
N GLY A 203 12.84 -5.94 7.82
CA GLY A 203 12.61 -4.48 7.86
C GLY A 203 11.56 -4.02 6.85
N ASN A 204 11.43 -2.70 6.71
CA ASN A 204 10.47 -2.03 5.81
C ASN A 204 9.00 -2.39 6.11
N ILE A 205 8.66 -2.55 7.38
CA ILE A 205 7.29 -2.77 7.84
C ILE A 205 6.67 -1.42 8.19
N GLY A 206 5.56 -1.07 7.53
CA GLY A 206 4.81 0.16 7.77
C GLY A 206 3.96 0.58 6.58
N LEU A 207 3.37 1.77 6.69
CA LEU A 207 2.52 2.37 5.66
C LEU A 207 3.08 3.74 5.29
N ARG A 208 2.95 4.16 4.03
CA ARG A 208 3.32 5.52 3.61
C ARG A 208 2.13 6.32 3.11
N ALA A 209 2.18 7.61 3.40
CA ALA A 209 1.34 8.63 2.79
C ALA A 209 1.85 9.01 1.39
N ALA A 210 1.06 9.79 0.66
CA ALA A 210 1.40 10.24 -0.70
C ALA A 210 2.66 11.11 -0.76
N ASP A 211 3.00 11.80 0.33
CA ASP A 211 4.23 12.59 0.46
C ASP A 211 5.46 11.75 0.86
N GLY A 212 5.27 10.44 1.06
CA GLY A 212 6.31 9.49 1.45
C GLY A 212 6.55 9.37 2.95
N ASN A 213 5.86 10.13 3.81
CA ASN A 213 5.97 10.00 5.26
C ASN A 213 5.32 8.70 5.76
N TRP A 214 5.83 8.18 6.88
CA TRP A 214 5.29 6.98 7.52
C TRP A 214 4.00 7.29 8.29
N ILE A 215 3.04 6.37 8.24
CA ILE A 215 1.75 6.47 8.92
C ILE A 215 1.72 5.56 10.15
N ALA A 216 1.55 6.17 11.32
CA ALA A 216 1.41 5.47 12.59
C ALA A 216 -0.03 5.09 12.92
N GLY A 217 -0.22 4.13 13.83
CA GLY A 217 -1.51 3.87 14.48
C GLY A 217 -2.39 2.81 13.81
N ARG A 218 -1.88 2.04 12.84
CA ARG A 218 -2.64 0.95 12.19
C ARG A 218 -2.20 -0.40 12.68
N ALA A 219 -3.14 -1.31 12.94
CA ALA A 219 -2.78 -2.67 13.32
C ALA A 219 -2.02 -3.36 12.18
N VAL A 220 -0.98 -4.10 12.54
CA VAL A 220 -0.13 -4.82 11.59
C VAL A 220 0.27 -6.18 12.18
N THR A 221 0.21 -7.21 11.35
CA THR A 221 0.71 -8.56 11.66
C THR A 221 1.73 -8.97 10.60
N VAL A 222 2.87 -9.48 11.03
CA VAL A 222 3.92 -10.02 10.16
C VAL A 222 4.02 -11.52 10.42
N THR A 223 3.97 -12.31 9.35
CA THR A 223 4.00 -13.77 9.43
C THR A 223 5.17 -14.31 8.62
N MET A 224 5.96 -15.20 9.23
CA MET A 224 6.98 -15.99 8.55
C MET A 224 6.46 -17.38 8.22
N HIS A 225 6.68 -17.79 6.99
CA HIS A 225 6.37 -19.12 6.48
C HIS A 225 7.68 -19.85 6.18
N GLY A 226 8.04 -20.83 6.99
CA GLY A 226 9.28 -21.59 6.84
C GLY A 226 9.93 -21.89 8.19
N PRO A 227 11.18 -22.39 8.19
CA PRO A 227 11.88 -22.80 9.39
C PRO A 227 12.56 -21.59 10.07
N ALA A 228 11.78 -20.59 10.49
CA ALA A 228 12.25 -19.44 11.25
C ALA A 228 11.18 -18.89 12.20
N ILE A 229 11.62 -18.24 13.27
CA ILE A 229 10.78 -17.58 14.27
C ILE A 229 11.33 -16.19 14.60
N PHE A 230 10.45 -15.28 15.02
CA PHE A 230 10.84 -13.96 15.49
C PHE A 230 11.58 -14.10 16.82
N LYS A 231 12.61 -13.28 17.04
CA LYS A 231 13.40 -13.31 18.28
C LYS A 231 12.59 -12.78 19.46
N GLU A 232 11.73 -11.80 19.20
CA GLU A 232 10.95 -11.07 20.18
C GLU A 232 9.79 -11.91 20.74
N THR A 233 9.13 -12.70 19.88
CA THR A 233 7.97 -13.52 20.27
C THR A 233 8.30 -15.00 20.45
N GLY A 234 9.37 -15.49 19.81
CA GLY A 234 9.68 -16.92 19.75
C GLY A 234 8.71 -17.72 18.87
N THR A 235 7.87 -17.07 18.07
CA THR A 235 6.88 -17.70 17.19
C THR A 235 7.06 -17.23 15.74
N SER A 236 6.32 -17.81 14.80
CA SER A 236 6.32 -17.41 13.39
C SER A 236 5.48 -16.16 13.10
N GLU A 237 4.88 -15.54 14.13
CA GLU A 237 3.98 -14.41 13.99
C GLU A 237 4.37 -13.30 14.95
N TRP A 238 4.31 -12.06 14.46
CA TRP A 238 4.47 -10.85 15.26
C TRP A 238 3.29 -9.93 14.97
N ALA A 239 2.68 -9.36 16.01
CA ALA A 239 1.59 -8.39 15.89
C ALA A 239 1.97 -7.09 16.60
N GLY A 240 1.58 -5.96 16.00
CA GLY A 240 1.86 -4.64 16.54
C GLY A 240 1.05 -3.54 15.85
N VAL A 241 1.57 -2.31 15.95
CA VAL A 241 0.95 -1.11 15.40
C VAL A 241 2.01 -0.35 14.60
N THR A 242 1.65 0.16 13.42
CA THR A 242 2.55 0.94 12.58
C THR A 242 3.02 2.21 13.29
N GLN A 243 4.21 2.69 12.93
CA GLN A 243 4.87 3.84 13.57
C GLN A 243 5.13 4.96 12.55
N ASP A 244 5.60 6.11 13.02
CA ASP A 244 6.09 7.22 12.20
C ASP A 244 7.50 6.97 11.63
N SER A 245 7.97 5.73 11.72
CA SER A 245 9.23 5.21 11.22
C SER A 245 9.09 3.72 10.87
N PRO A 246 9.95 3.15 10.01
CA PRO A 246 9.83 1.75 9.61
C PRO A 246 10.15 0.82 10.79
N ILE A 247 9.35 -0.21 10.96
CA ILE A 247 9.57 -1.24 11.97
C ILE A 247 10.59 -2.26 11.44
N THR A 248 11.47 -2.72 12.33
CA THR A 248 12.45 -3.79 12.09
C THR A 248 12.34 -4.85 13.18
N LEU A 249 12.28 -6.12 12.78
CA LEU A 249 12.14 -7.29 13.66
C LEU A 249 13.31 -8.25 13.49
N GLY A 250 13.79 -8.87 14.56
CA GLY A 250 14.80 -9.91 14.50
C GLY A 250 14.22 -11.29 14.21
N TRP A 251 14.93 -12.12 13.45
CA TRP A 251 14.55 -13.53 13.24
C TRP A 251 15.72 -14.47 13.51
N LYS A 252 15.40 -15.73 13.83
CA LYS A 252 16.35 -16.85 13.89
C LYS A 252 15.75 -18.10 13.25
N SER A 253 16.59 -18.92 12.63
CA SER A 253 16.19 -20.16 12.00
C SER A 253 15.88 -21.24 13.04
N THR A 254 15.02 -22.18 12.66
CA THR A 254 14.69 -23.40 13.41
C THR A 254 14.99 -24.66 12.60
N GLY A 255 15.54 -24.50 11.40
CA GLY A 255 15.88 -25.54 10.44
C GLY A 255 16.41 -24.96 9.14
N ASN A 256 16.93 -25.81 8.25
CA ASN A 256 17.34 -25.42 6.90
C ASN A 256 16.12 -25.27 5.99
N GLY A 257 16.08 -24.22 5.16
CA GLY A 257 15.04 -24.09 4.14
C GLY A 257 14.87 -22.68 3.59
N HIS A 258 13.74 -22.44 2.95
CA HIS A 258 13.35 -21.10 2.52
C HIS A 258 12.30 -20.54 3.49
N VAL A 259 12.41 -19.26 3.80
CA VAL A 259 11.45 -18.50 4.60
C VAL A 259 10.85 -17.42 3.70
N ARG A 260 9.53 -17.34 3.68
CA ARG A 260 8.77 -16.23 3.08
C ARG A 260 8.18 -15.38 4.20
N VAL A 261 8.18 -14.06 4.03
CA VAL A 261 7.50 -13.15 4.95
C VAL A 261 6.30 -12.49 4.28
N ASP A 262 5.19 -12.39 5.00
CA ASP A 262 4.00 -11.64 4.60
C ASP A 262 3.66 -10.61 5.67
N THR A 263 3.09 -9.49 5.25
CA THR A 263 2.57 -8.47 6.17
C THR A 263 1.09 -8.21 5.91
N ALA A 264 0.31 -8.29 6.97
CA ALA A 264 -1.11 -8.00 7.00
C ALA A 264 -1.32 -6.67 7.72
N TYR A 265 -1.85 -5.67 7.02
CA TYR A 265 -2.20 -4.37 7.60
C TYR A 265 -3.71 -4.24 7.72
N GLU A 266 -4.15 -3.57 8.78
CA GLU A 266 -5.50 -2.98 8.83
C GLU A 266 -5.68 -2.05 7.62
N ARG A 267 -6.65 -2.37 6.76
CA ARG A 267 -6.95 -1.57 5.57
C ARG A 267 -7.67 -0.30 6.00
N THR A 268 -7.28 0.82 5.38
CA THR A 268 -8.05 2.07 5.46
C THR A 268 -8.89 2.23 4.21
N VAL A 269 -10.04 2.88 4.34
CA VAL A 269 -10.82 3.30 3.16
C VAL A 269 -9.95 4.24 2.31
N ASP A 270 -9.64 3.79 1.10
CA ASP A 270 -8.76 4.47 0.13
C ASP A 270 -9.46 4.74 -1.22
N GLU A 271 -10.72 4.34 -1.35
CA GLU A 271 -11.51 4.43 -2.56
C GLU A 271 -12.93 4.96 -2.29
N LEU A 272 -13.56 5.49 -3.34
CA LEU A 272 -14.94 6.00 -3.30
C LEU A 272 -15.74 5.43 -4.47
N ILE A 273 -17.01 5.14 -4.21
CA ILE A 273 -17.99 4.74 -5.21
C ILE A 273 -18.88 5.92 -5.58
N ALA A 274 -19.16 6.09 -6.88
CA ALA A 274 -20.14 7.03 -7.38
C ALA A 274 -21.53 6.42 -7.36
N LEU A 275 -22.50 7.22 -6.94
CA LEU A 275 -23.93 6.95 -6.99
C LEU A 275 -24.54 7.94 -7.99
N THR A 276 -24.77 7.46 -9.21
CA THR A 276 -25.21 8.30 -10.32
C THR A 276 -26.70 8.11 -10.60
N VAL A 277 -27.41 9.23 -10.77
CA VAL A 277 -28.78 9.27 -11.27
C VAL A 277 -28.78 10.09 -12.56
N PRO A 278 -29.21 9.54 -13.71
CA PRO A 278 -29.25 10.30 -14.95
C PRO A 278 -30.10 11.58 -14.83
N GLY A 279 -29.52 12.74 -15.18
CA GLY A 279 -30.20 14.03 -15.07
C GLY A 279 -30.35 14.54 -13.64
N SER A 280 -29.50 14.08 -12.72
CA SER A 280 -29.37 14.62 -11.37
C SER A 280 -27.90 14.56 -10.95
N GLN A 281 -27.60 15.20 -9.82
CA GLN A 281 -26.27 15.26 -9.24
C GLN A 281 -25.71 13.87 -8.93
N THR A 282 -24.41 13.69 -9.20
CA THR A 282 -23.68 12.50 -8.75
C THR A 282 -23.26 12.69 -7.30
N THR A 283 -23.41 11.65 -6.49
CA THR A 283 -22.91 11.61 -5.11
C THR A 283 -21.90 10.50 -4.92
N VAL A 284 -21.11 10.55 -3.85
CA VAL A 284 -20.12 9.52 -3.51
C VAL A 284 -20.32 9.00 -2.10
N GLN A 285 -19.90 7.76 -1.90
CA GLN A 285 -19.80 7.11 -0.59
C GLN A 285 -18.51 6.29 -0.54
N PRO A 286 -17.97 6.01 0.66
CA PRO A 286 -17.03 4.91 0.80
C PRO A 286 -17.76 3.59 0.50
N PRO A 287 -17.09 2.62 -0.15
CA PRO A 287 -17.65 1.29 -0.32
C PRO A 287 -17.98 0.65 1.03
N VAL A 288 -18.99 -0.23 1.06
CA VAL A 288 -19.25 -1.03 2.25
C VAL A 288 -18.15 -2.08 2.37
N HIS A 289 -17.48 -2.06 3.51
CA HIS A 289 -16.43 -3.01 3.87
C HIS A 289 -16.85 -3.75 5.14
N GLU A 290 -16.72 -5.08 5.16
CA GLU A 290 -16.84 -5.85 6.40
C GLU A 290 -15.58 -5.66 7.24
N ASP A 291 -15.75 -5.35 8.53
CA ASP A 291 -14.67 -4.94 9.43
C ASP A 291 -14.06 -6.15 10.17
N PRO A 292 -12.72 -6.29 10.29
CA PRO A 292 -11.67 -5.51 9.64
C PRO A 292 -11.30 -6.05 8.25
N GLN A 293 -11.16 -5.16 7.27
CA GLN A 293 -10.51 -5.51 6.01
C GLN A 293 -8.99 -5.50 6.18
N ILE A 294 -8.33 -6.57 5.73
CA ILE A 294 -6.89 -6.74 5.83
C ILE A 294 -6.27 -6.60 4.44
N HIS A 295 -5.25 -5.75 4.31
CA HIS A 295 -4.39 -5.71 3.14
C HIS A 295 -3.16 -6.60 3.34
N ILE A 296 -2.93 -7.54 2.43
CA ILE A 296 -1.75 -8.42 2.45
C ILE A 296 -0.69 -7.88 1.51
N ALA A 297 0.42 -7.38 2.07
CA ALA A 297 1.62 -7.02 1.35
C ALA A 297 2.61 -8.21 1.36
N PRO A 298 2.78 -8.93 0.23
CA PRO A 298 3.71 -10.04 0.17
C PRO A 298 5.16 -9.52 0.24
N GLY A 299 5.96 -10.14 1.10
CA GLY A 299 7.39 -9.87 1.21
C GLY A 299 8.24 -10.78 0.33
N ASN A 300 9.55 -10.73 0.53
CA ASN A 300 10.49 -11.59 -0.17
C ASN A 300 10.57 -13.00 0.45
N THR A 301 11.25 -13.88 -0.26
CA THR A 301 11.67 -15.20 0.22
C THR A 301 13.19 -15.26 0.25
N TRP A 302 13.76 -15.84 1.30
CA TRP A 302 15.20 -16.02 1.45
C TRP A 302 15.52 -17.39 2.04
N ARG A 303 16.74 -17.88 1.83
CA ARG A 303 17.22 -19.13 2.39
C ARG A 303 17.77 -18.91 3.79
N VAL A 304 17.50 -19.84 4.69
CA VAL A 304 18.05 -19.89 6.04
C VAL A 304 18.79 -21.21 6.28
N LEU A 305 19.80 -21.15 7.12
CA LEU A 305 20.58 -22.31 7.55
C LEU A 305 20.41 -22.55 9.05
N PHE A 306 20.56 -23.79 9.47
CA PHE A 306 20.54 -24.29 10.85
C PHE A 306 21.59 -25.41 11.01
N ASP A 307 22.61 -25.40 10.16
CA ASP A 307 23.75 -26.30 10.18
C ASP A 307 25.06 -25.55 9.95
N PHE A 308 26.18 -26.22 10.17
CA PHE A 308 27.51 -25.68 9.96
C PHE A 308 28.41 -26.72 9.30
N GLN A 309 29.50 -26.28 8.68
CA GLN A 309 30.46 -27.17 8.03
C GLN A 309 31.76 -27.21 8.84
N PRO A 310 32.03 -28.29 9.60
CA PRO A 310 33.30 -28.46 10.27
C PRO A 310 34.42 -28.67 9.25
N THR A 311 35.59 -28.10 9.53
CA THR A 311 36.83 -28.26 8.77
C THR A 311 37.95 -28.72 9.68
N GLY A 312 38.99 -29.34 9.11
CA GLY A 312 40.14 -29.83 9.86
C GLY A 312 41.39 -29.83 8.99
N VAL A 313 42.51 -29.40 9.55
CA VAL A 313 43.83 -29.45 8.91
C VAL A 313 44.75 -30.31 9.76
N SER A 314 45.21 -31.41 9.16
CA SER A 314 46.22 -32.31 9.74
C SER A 314 47.62 -31.78 9.40
N GLN A 315 48.51 -31.83 10.37
CA GLN A 315 49.92 -31.51 10.22
C GLN A 315 50.76 -32.60 10.89
N VAL A 316 51.32 -33.47 10.05
CA VAL A 316 52.22 -34.53 10.49
C VAL A 316 53.60 -33.93 10.80
N ASP A 317 53.94 -33.84 12.08
CA ASP A 317 55.24 -33.31 12.52
C ASP A 317 56.38 -34.34 12.35
N THR A 318 56.07 -35.63 12.26
CA THR A 318 57.09 -36.69 12.11
C THR A 318 57.32 -37.10 10.65
N ARG A 319 58.48 -36.71 10.10
CA ARG A 319 59.08 -37.34 8.90
C ARG A 319 59.74 -38.69 9.28
N PRO A 320 59.83 -39.67 8.36
CA PRO A 320 59.86 -41.09 8.67
C PRO A 320 61.23 -41.59 9.16
N VAL A 321 61.64 -41.29 10.39
CA VAL A 321 62.75 -42.00 11.07
C VAL A 321 62.58 -41.98 12.60
N ASN A 322 61.40 -42.29 13.12
CA ASN A 322 61.24 -42.46 14.55
C ASN A 322 61.54 -43.93 14.93
N LEU A 323 62.71 -44.15 15.53
CA LEU A 323 63.20 -45.45 16.02
C LEU A 323 62.38 -45.99 17.20
N ASP A 324 61.41 -45.23 17.71
CA ASP A 324 60.54 -45.56 18.84
C ASP A 324 59.15 -46.07 18.41
N GLY A 325 58.86 -46.13 17.10
CA GLY A 325 57.61 -46.66 16.54
C GLY A 325 56.38 -45.77 16.73
N LYS A 326 56.54 -44.50 17.14
CA LYS A 326 55.42 -43.58 17.35
C LYS A 326 55.24 -42.62 16.18
N ILE A 327 54.01 -42.53 15.70
CA ILE A 327 53.54 -41.56 14.69
C ILE A 327 52.75 -40.49 15.43
N SER A 328 53.02 -39.21 15.15
CA SER A 328 52.28 -38.09 15.73
C SER A 328 51.75 -37.17 14.63
N ASP A 329 50.53 -36.70 14.81
CA ASP A 329 49.84 -35.75 13.94
C ASP A 329 49.12 -34.72 14.80
N THR A 330 49.09 -33.47 14.36
CA THR A 330 48.35 -32.38 14.98
C THR A 330 47.16 -32.02 14.10
N LEU A 331 45.94 -32.24 14.60
CA LEU A 331 44.72 -31.83 13.94
C LEU A 331 44.25 -30.47 14.48
N THR A 332 44.24 -29.45 13.62
CA THR A 332 43.60 -28.16 13.92
C THR A 332 42.19 -28.16 13.36
N THR A 333 41.18 -28.02 14.22
CA THR A 333 39.77 -28.00 13.83
C THR A 333 39.25 -26.56 13.69
N SER A 334 38.32 -26.34 12.79
CA SER A 334 37.66 -25.06 12.55
C SER A 334 36.26 -25.31 11.95
N VAL A 335 35.55 -24.25 11.61
CA VAL A 335 34.38 -24.27 10.74
C VAL A 335 34.69 -23.50 9.46
N ASP A 336 34.03 -23.86 8.36
CA ASP A 336 34.09 -23.08 7.13
C ASP A 336 33.43 -21.72 7.36
N LYS A 337 34.25 -20.66 7.37
CA LYS A 337 33.78 -19.29 7.61
C LYS A 337 32.94 -18.72 6.46
N SER A 338 32.94 -19.39 5.30
CA SER A 338 32.14 -18.99 4.13
C SER A 338 30.76 -19.64 4.10
N TYR A 339 30.49 -20.62 4.98
CA TYR A 339 29.22 -21.32 5.08
C TYR A 339 28.42 -20.88 6.32
N GLY A 340 27.14 -20.57 6.14
CA GLY A 340 26.27 -20.17 7.24
C GLY A 340 26.75 -18.88 7.90
N ASP A 341 26.76 -18.87 9.23
CA ASP A 341 27.30 -17.81 10.06
C ASP A 341 28.80 -18.00 10.39
N GLY A 342 29.43 -19.04 9.83
CA GLY A 342 30.83 -19.36 10.04
C GLY A 342 31.19 -19.69 11.48
N LYS A 343 30.22 -20.22 12.27
CA LYS A 343 30.40 -20.58 13.68
C LYS A 343 30.05 -22.04 13.94
N TRP A 344 30.56 -22.54 15.07
CA TRP A 344 30.11 -23.81 15.62
C TRP A 344 28.67 -23.66 16.11
N LEU A 345 27.84 -24.67 15.86
CA LEU A 345 26.57 -24.78 16.57
C LEU A 345 26.84 -25.17 18.03
N ASP A 346 26.20 -24.44 18.94
CA ASP A 346 26.28 -24.73 20.36
C ASP A 346 25.84 -26.18 20.65
N GLN A 347 26.58 -26.83 21.55
CA GLN A 347 26.28 -28.19 22.03
C GLN A 347 26.21 -29.27 20.93
N THR A 348 26.77 -29.01 19.74
CA THR A 348 26.81 -29.98 18.64
C THR A 348 28.19 -30.63 18.55
N PRO A 349 28.39 -31.86 19.07
CA PRO A 349 29.69 -32.53 19.02
C PRO A 349 30.04 -32.96 17.59
N VAL A 350 31.24 -32.61 17.14
CA VAL A 350 31.83 -33.16 15.92
C VAL A 350 32.95 -34.12 16.30
N VAL A 351 32.94 -35.28 15.64
CA VAL A 351 33.95 -36.33 15.77
C VAL A 351 34.80 -36.31 14.51
N TYR A 352 36.11 -36.18 14.69
CA TYR A 352 37.09 -36.33 13.63
C TYR A 352 37.84 -37.65 13.82
N THR A 353 37.77 -38.51 12.81
CA THR A 353 38.47 -39.80 12.79
C THR A 353 39.75 -39.67 11.97
N ALA A 354 40.90 -39.78 12.63
CA ALA A 354 42.21 -39.80 11.98
C ALA A 354 42.68 -41.25 11.80
N ARG A 355 43.15 -41.59 10.59
CA ARG A 355 43.64 -42.92 10.24
C ARG A 355 45.05 -42.83 9.66
N ALA A 356 45.96 -43.59 10.26
CA ALA A 356 47.33 -43.71 9.77
C ALA A 356 47.47 -44.98 8.94
N TYR A 357 48.09 -44.87 7.75
CA TYR A 357 48.30 -45.99 6.86
C TYR A 357 49.77 -46.18 6.52
N TYR A 358 50.19 -47.44 6.42
CA TYR A 358 51.44 -47.84 5.83
C TYR A 358 51.26 -48.05 4.33
N VAL A 359 52.00 -47.29 3.53
CA VAL A 359 51.89 -47.24 2.07
C VAL A 359 53.16 -47.77 1.37
N GLY A 360 54.11 -48.30 2.15
CA GLY A 360 55.39 -48.80 1.66
C GLY A 360 56.59 -48.09 2.28
N ARG A 361 57.79 -48.53 1.88
CA ARG A 361 59.07 -48.01 2.41
C ARG A 361 59.52 -46.70 1.76
N ASN A 362 58.94 -46.34 0.61
CA ASN A 362 59.23 -45.12 -0.10
C ASN A 362 58.14 -44.09 0.19
N ALA A 363 58.51 -42.81 0.19
CA ALA A 363 57.54 -41.74 0.34
C ALA A 363 56.47 -41.84 -0.77
N PRO A 364 55.18 -41.87 -0.41
CA PRO A 364 54.10 -41.82 -1.41
C PRO A 364 54.07 -40.44 -2.08
N ALA A 365 53.38 -40.34 -3.21
CA ALA A 365 52.96 -39.04 -3.72
C ALA A 365 51.92 -38.42 -2.78
N THR A 366 51.91 -37.09 -2.66
CA THR A 366 50.85 -36.38 -1.93
C THR A 366 49.54 -36.48 -2.70
N THR A 367 48.54 -37.14 -2.12
CA THR A 367 47.22 -37.36 -2.72
C THR A 367 46.10 -37.26 -1.69
N ASP A 368 44.90 -36.90 -2.14
CA ASP A 368 43.70 -36.82 -1.27
C ASP A 368 43.02 -38.18 -1.07
N THR A 369 43.55 -39.24 -1.68
CA THR A 369 43.03 -40.60 -1.57
C THR A 369 44.09 -41.54 -0.99
N VAL A 370 43.64 -42.52 -0.22
CA VAL A 370 44.49 -43.57 0.33
C VAL A 370 44.88 -44.54 -0.80
N PRO A 371 46.17 -44.83 -1.03
CA PRO A 371 46.60 -45.76 -2.08
C PRO A 371 46.02 -47.17 -1.93
N GLN A 372 45.73 -47.82 -3.06
CA GLN A 372 45.28 -49.22 -3.06
C GLN A 372 46.35 -50.13 -2.45
N GLY A 373 45.96 -50.97 -1.49
CA GLY A 373 46.86 -51.89 -0.79
C GLY A 373 47.57 -51.30 0.43
N ALA A 374 47.23 -50.07 0.85
CA ALA A 374 47.72 -49.50 2.10
C ALA A 374 47.19 -50.28 3.32
N GLU A 375 48.06 -50.51 4.30
CA GLU A 375 47.73 -51.20 5.55
C GLU A 375 47.38 -50.19 6.64
N LEU A 376 46.24 -50.36 7.34
CA LEU A 376 45.87 -49.50 8.45
C LEU A 376 46.78 -49.76 9.65
N LEU A 377 47.50 -48.74 10.10
CA LEU A 377 48.37 -48.80 11.27
C LEU A 377 47.65 -48.45 12.57
N GLY A 378 46.66 -47.56 12.50
CA GLY A 378 45.92 -47.11 13.67
C GLY A 378 44.84 -46.09 13.33
N GLU A 379 43.89 -45.94 14.25
CA GLU A 379 42.74 -45.05 14.16
C GLU A 379 42.51 -44.37 15.51
N VAL A 380 42.19 -43.08 15.48
CA VAL A 380 41.82 -42.33 16.68
C VAL A 380 40.67 -41.38 16.37
N ASP A 381 39.71 -41.33 17.29
CA ASP A 381 38.63 -40.35 17.26
C ASP A 381 38.98 -39.17 18.19
N THR A 382 38.80 -37.96 17.68
CA THR A 382 38.94 -36.73 18.46
C THR A 382 37.64 -35.94 18.40
N ARG A 383 37.26 -35.30 19.52
CA ARG A 383 36.04 -34.48 19.60
C ARG A 383 36.40 -33.02 19.72
N SER A 384 35.82 -32.16 18.88
CA SER A 384 36.05 -30.73 18.94
C SER A 384 35.17 -30.08 20.01
N HIS A 385 35.64 -30.04 21.26
CA HIS A 385 35.19 -29.11 22.30
C HIS A 385 36.43 -28.82 23.17
N THR A 386 37.05 -27.65 22.99
CA THR A 386 38.19 -27.10 23.77
C THR A 386 39.07 -28.14 24.49
N VAL A 387 40.17 -28.56 23.87
CA VAL A 387 41.27 -29.24 24.56
C VAL A 387 42.59 -28.68 24.05
N VAL A 388 43.31 -27.99 24.94
CA VAL A 388 44.77 -27.82 24.81
C VAL A 388 45.38 -29.20 25.07
N ILE A 389 46.15 -29.73 24.11
CA ILE A 389 46.85 -31.02 24.21
C ILE A 389 47.93 -30.94 25.28
#